data_AF-A0A3B4HB54-F1
#
_entry.id   AF-A0A3B4HB54-F1
#
_cell.length_a   1.000
_cell.length_b   1.000
_cell.length_c   1.000
_cell.angle_alpha   90.00
_cell.angle_beta   90.00
_cell.angle_gamma   90.00
#
_symmetry.space_group_name_H-M   'P 1'
#
loop_
_entity.id
_entity.type
_entity.pdbx_description
1 polymer ?
#
loop_
_entity_poly.entity_id
_entity_poly.type
_entity_poly.pdbx_seq_one_letter_code
_entity_poly.pdbx_strand_id
1 'polypeptide(L)'
;MASDSGLISVLVLLDLSAAFDTVDHNILLESCPDNCNNQGRCVNGKCVCNSGFTGPSCLNKSCPSNCNRRGRCINGQCVCNPGFAGPDCLKRTCPDNCNDRGRCVNGKCVCNSGFTGADCSEAVCPENCNNRGTCPNDCNDRGRCVNGKCICDSGFTGDDCSENTCPNSCNNRGRCVNGQCVCDDGFTGADCSAKSFTASSC
;
A
#
# COMPACT_ATOMS: atom_id res chain seq x y z
N MET A 1 -55.90 14.52 60.83
CA MET A 1 -55.69 13.80 62.11
C MET A 1 -55.58 12.33 61.77
N ALA A 2 -54.48 11.71 62.18
CA ALA A 2 -54.05 10.37 61.78
C ALA A 2 -54.77 9.25 62.56
N SER A 3 -54.89 8.08 61.93
CA SER A 3 -54.61 6.79 62.59
C SER A 3 -54.57 5.63 61.57
N ASP A 4 -53.36 5.07 61.42
CA ASP A 4 -52.95 3.70 61.01
C ASP A 4 -53.89 2.57 61.50
N SER A 5 -53.94 1.31 61.03
CA SER A 5 -53.13 0.41 60.18
C SER A 5 -53.93 -0.91 59.98
N GLY A 6 -53.71 -1.70 58.91
CA GLY A 6 -54.10 -3.13 58.91
C GLY A 6 -54.57 -3.82 57.60
N LEU A 7 -53.67 -3.97 56.62
CA LEU A 7 -53.35 -5.16 55.80
C LEU A 7 -54.41 -6.26 55.45
N ILE A 8 -54.44 -6.56 54.12
CA ILE A 8 -54.56 -7.87 53.40
C ILE A 8 -55.90 -8.19 52.69
N SER A 9 -55.82 -8.10 51.35
CA SER A 9 -56.19 -9.11 50.32
C SER A 9 -57.55 -9.79 50.49
N VAL A 10 -58.50 -9.74 49.55
CA VAL A 10 -58.40 -10.27 48.19
C VAL A 10 -59.57 -9.68 47.37
N LEU A 11 -59.27 -9.01 46.26
CA LEU A 11 -60.25 -8.69 45.21
C LEU A 11 -60.33 -9.89 44.26
N VAL A 12 -61.49 -10.54 44.19
CA VAL A 12 -61.86 -11.41 43.05
C VAL A 12 -63.30 -11.06 42.68
N LEU A 13 -63.58 -11.10 41.37
CA LEU A 13 -64.81 -10.78 40.61
C LEU A 13 -64.66 -9.43 39.88
N LEU A 14 -64.68 -9.29 38.56
CA LEU A 14 -64.93 -10.12 37.38
C LEU A 14 -64.26 -9.34 36.21
N ASP A 15 -63.80 -9.99 35.14
CA ASP A 15 -64.10 -9.49 33.79
C ASP A 15 -63.87 -10.53 32.70
N LEU A 16 -64.91 -10.66 31.89
CA LEU A 16 -65.19 -11.71 30.92
C LEU A 16 -64.72 -11.26 29.53
N SER A 17 -63.42 -10.99 29.36
CA SER A 17 -62.87 -10.45 28.10
C SER A 17 -61.46 -10.95 27.78
N ALA A 18 -61.34 -12.24 27.49
CA ALA A 18 -60.54 -12.77 26.36
C ALA A 18 -60.39 -14.30 26.47
N ALA A 19 -61.50 -15.02 26.30
CA ALA A 19 -61.46 -16.39 25.82
C ALA A 19 -61.31 -16.38 24.28
N PHE A 20 -60.15 -15.91 23.79
CA PHE A 20 -59.62 -15.96 22.41
C PHE A 20 -58.13 -15.64 22.58
N ASP A 21 -57.26 -16.58 22.96
CA ASP A 21 -56.66 -17.55 22.05
C ASP A 21 -56.47 -18.91 22.72
N THR A 22 -57.37 -19.86 22.43
CA THR A 22 -57.09 -21.30 22.60
C THR A 22 -56.52 -21.83 21.30
N VAL A 23 -55.24 -21.57 21.03
CA VAL A 23 -54.42 -22.37 20.10
C VAL A 23 -52.98 -22.45 20.63
N ASP A 24 -52.74 -23.53 21.36
CA ASP A 24 -51.48 -24.22 21.58
C ASP A 24 -50.21 -23.50 22.09
N HIS A 25 -49.93 -23.71 23.38
CA HIS A 25 -48.56 -23.69 23.91
C HIS A 25 -47.89 -25.08 23.81
N ASN A 26 -48.39 -26.01 22.98
CA ASN A 26 -47.74 -27.30 22.69
C ASN A 26 -47.98 -27.94 21.30
N ILE A 27 -48.49 -27.22 20.28
CA ILE A 27 -48.65 -27.68 18.88
C ILE A 27 -48.34 -26.53 17.92
N LEU A 28 -47.08 -26.13 17.71
CA LEU A 28 -46.67 -25.27 16.57
C LEU A 28 -45.18 -25.36 16.21
N LEU A 29 -44.48 -26.48 16.47
CA LEU A 29 -43.10 -26.65 15.99
C LEU A 29 -43.00 -27.43 14.66
N GLU A 30 -44.09 -27.51 13.89
CA GLU A 30 -44.09 -28.13 12.55
C GLU A 30 -44.34 -27.15 11.41
N SER A 31 -44.86 -25.94 11.69
CA SER A 31 -45.04 -24.91 10.66
C SER A 31 -43.73 -24.16 10.42
N CYS A 32 -43.44 -23.89 9.15
CA CYS A 32 -42.21 -23.19 8.77
C CYS A 32 -42.39 -21.67 8.77
N PRO A 33 -41.37 -20.90 9.16
CA PRO A 33 -41.39 -19.44 9.08
C PRO A 33 -41.76 -18.95 7.68
N ASP A 34 -42.81 -18.11 7.59
CA ASP A 34 -43.35 -17.52 6.36
C ASP A 34 -43.60 -18.53 5.21
N ASN A 35 -43.89 -19.79 5.53
CA ASN A 35 -43.96 -20.88 4.54
C ASN A 35 -42.72 -20.97 3.64
N CYS A 36 -41.55 -20.71 4.22
CA CYS A 36 -40.27 -20.64 3.52
C CYS A 36 -40.25 -19.65 2.35
N ASN A 37 -41.12 -18.63 2.37
CA ASN A 37 -41.33 -17.67 1.29
C ASN A 37 -41.55 -18.33 -0.10
N ASN A 38 -42.04 -19.58 -0.14
CA ASN A 38 -42.11 -20.42 -1.36
C ASN A 38 -40.74 -20.67 -2.05
N GLN A 39 -39.65 -20.46 -1.31
CA GLN A 39 -38.25 -20.53 -1.78
C GLN A 39 -37.53 -21.73 -1.16
N GLY A 40 -38.26 -22.73 -0.67
CA GLY A 40 -37.71 -23.89 0.00
C GLY A 40 -38.76 -24.92 0.36
N ARG A 41 -38.30 -26.04 0.94
CA ARG A 41 -39.15 -27.10 1.47
C ARG A 41 -39.18 -27.03 3.00
N CYS A 42 -40.37 -27.11 3.57
CA CYS A 42 -40.54 -27.24 5.01
C CYS A 42 -40.22 -28.67 5.48
N VAL A 43 -39.33 -28.83 6.45
CA VAL A 43 -38.96 -30.12 7.05
C VAL A 43 -38.87 -29.94 8.57
N ASN A 44 -39.80 -30.56 9.31
CA ASN A 44 -39.86 -30.52 10.78
C ASN A 44 -39.78 -29.09 11.35
N GLY A 45 -40.62 -28.17 10.84
CA GLY A 45 -40.64 -26.77 11.26
C GLY A 45 -39.45 -25.91 10.80
N LYS A 46 -38.51 -26.45 10.00
CA LYS A 46 -37.36 -25.73 9.46
C LYS A 46 -37.37 -25.67 7.94
N CYS A 47 -37.03 -24.52 7.37
CA CYS A 47 -36.90 -24.37 5.94
C CYS A 47 -35.57 -24.92 5.42
N VAL A 48 -35.65 -25.77 4.40
CA VAL A 48 -34.54 -26.17 3.53
C VAL A 48 -34.65 -25.36 2.25
N CYS A 49 -33.83 -24.33 2.10
CA CYS A 49 -33.93 -23.39 0.99
C CYS A 49 -33.51 -24.00 -0.36
N ASN A 50 -34.17 -23.54 -1.42
CA ASN A 50 -33.78 -23.79 -2.79
C ASN A 50 -32.42 -23.14 -3.08
N SER A 51 -31.74 -23.62 -4.13
CA SER A 51 -30.48 -23.03 -4.59
C SER A 51 -30.63 -21.52 -4.82
N GLY A 52 -29.71 -20.73 -4.28
CA GLY A 52 -29.77 -19.27 -4.37
C GLY A 52 -30.54 -18.57 -3.24
N PHE A 53 -31.05 -19.30 -2.23
CA PHE A 53 -31.75 -18.72 -1.07
C PHE A 53 -31.15 -19.19 0.26
N THR A 54 -31.30 -18.38 1.30
CA THR A 54 -30.76 -18.61 2.64
C THR A 54 -31.61 -17.93 3.71
N GLY A 55 -31.29 -18.22 4.97
CA GLY A 55 -31.97 -17.71 6.14
C GLY A 55 -33.12 -18.60 6.62
N PRO A 56 -33.69 -18.30 7.80
CA PRO A 56 -34.67 -19.17 8.47
C PRO A 56 -35.98 -19.38 7.69
N SER A 57 -36.38 -18.38 6.90
CA SER A 57 -37.57 -18.41 6.05
C SER A 57 -37.24 -18.40 4.55
N CYS A 58 -35.97 -18.59 4.15
CA CYS A 58 -35.51 -18.51 2.75
C CYS A 58 -35.80 -17.18 2.03
N LEU A 59 -36.04 -16.11 2.79
CA LEU A 59 -36.28 -14.76 2.25
C LEU A 59 -35.05 -14.19 1.53
N ASN A 60 -33.85 -14.47 2.05
CA ASN A 60 -32.63 -13.82 1.58
C ASN A 60 -32.01 -14.58 0.40
N LYS A 61 -31.60 -13.84 -0.63
CA LYS A 61 -30.81 -14.42 -1.72
C LYS A 61 -29.38 -14.74 -1.25
N SER A 62 -28.93 -15.95 -1.56
CA SER A 62 -27.55 -16.41 -1.36
C SER A 62 -26.63 -15.78 -2.39
N CYS A 63 -25.39 -15.50 -2.00
CA CYS A 63 -24.36 -15.01 -2.91
C CYS A 63 -23.41 -16.13 -3.36
N PRO A 64 -22.83 -16.03 -4.57
CA PRO A 64 -21.82 -16.97 -5.06
C PRO A 64 -20.66 -17.11 -4.07
N SER A 65 -20.34 -18.33 -3.66
CA SER A 65 -19.24 -18.67 -2.74
C SER A 65 -19.21 -17.81 -1.44
N ASN A 66 -20.36 -17.29 -0.99
CA ASN A 66 -20.44 -16.32 0.11
C ASN A 66 -19.46 -15.13 -0.06
N CYS A 67 -19.32 -14.65 -1.30
CA CYS A 67 -18.41 -13.59 -1.71
C CYS A 67 -16.94 -13.85 -1.30
N ASN A 68 -16.55 -15.12 -1.17
CA ASN A 68 -15.25 -15.56 -0.67
C ASN A 68 -14.81 -14.87 0.64
N ARG A 69 -15.76 -14.38 1.44
CA ARG A 69 -15.53 -13.53 2.64
C ARG A 69 -14.71 -12.26 2.35
N ARG A 70 -14.74 -11.77 1.10
CA ARG A 70 -14.02 -10.60 0.58
C ARG A 70 -14.96 -9.53 0.03
N GLY A 71 -16.20 -9.52 0.51
CA GLY A 71 -17.23 -8.59 0.10
C GLY A 71 -18.49 -8.73 0.93
N ARG A 72 -19.47 -7.89 0.63
CA ARG A 72 -20.81 -7.92 1.23
C ARG A 72 -21.81 -8.52 0.23
N CYS A 73 -22.65 -9.42 0.70
CA CYS A 73 -23.76 -9.95 -0.10
C CYS A 73 -24.95 -8.98 -0.05
N ILE A 74 -25.37 -8.47 -1.21
CA ILE A 74 -26.53 -7.58 -1.34
C ILE A 74 -27.44 -8.16 -2.42
N ASN A 75 -28.63 -8.62 -2.02
CA ASN A 75 -29.64 -9.18 -2.93
C ASN A 75 -29.12 -10.28 -3.88
N GLY A 76 -28.20 -11.13 -3.40
CA GLY A 76 -27.60 -12.21 -4.19
C GLY A 76 -26.40 -11.80 -5.05
N GLN A 77 -25.99 -10.53 -5.01
CA GLN A 77 -24.80 -10.02 -5.68
C GLN A 77 -23.72 -9.63 -4.67
N CYS A 78 -22.47 -9.94 -4.99
CA CYS A 78 -21.34 -9.55 -4.16
C CYS A 78 -20.87 -8.13 -4.49
N VAL A 79 -20.79 -7.28 -3.46
CA VAL A 79 -20.06 -6.01 -3.50
C VAL A 79 -18.70 -6.24 -2.86
N CYS A 80 -17.65 -6.25 -3.67
CA CYS A 80 -16.30 -6.62 -3.22
C CYS A 80 -15.62 -5.53 -2.40
N ASN A 81 -14.80 -5.97 -1.44
CA ASN A 81 -13.89 -5.09 -0.71
C ASN A 81 -12.81 -4.55 -1.66
N PRO A 82 -12.17 -3.40 -1.34
CA PRO A 82 -11.05 -2.89 -2.12
C PRO A 82 -9.96 -3.96 -2.34
N GLY A 83 -9.43 -4.04 -3.56
CA GLY A 83 -8.44 -5.06 -3.93
C GLY A 83 -9.03 -6.38 -4.45
N PHE A 84 -10.35 -6.52 -4.54
CA PHE A 84 -11.03 -7.72 -5.03
C PHE A 84 -12.11 -7.39 -6.07
N ALA A 85 -12.35 -8.31 -6.98
CA ALA A 85 -13.32 -8.19 -8.06
C ALA A 85 -13.90 -9.55 -8.47
N GLY A 86 -14.86 -9.51 -9.39
CA GLY A 86 -15.56 -10.68 -9.91
C GLY A 86 -16.88 -10.96 -9.17
N PRO A 87 -17.70 -11.90 -9.69
CA PRO A 87 -19.05 -12.17 -9.18
C PRO A 87 -19.07 -12.73 -7.74
N ASP A 88 -17.96 -13.29 -7.29
CA ASP A 88 -17.78 -13.88 -5.97
C ASP A 88 -16.61 -13.25 -5.17
N CYS A 89 -16.01 -12.16 -5.67
CA CYS A 89 -14.85 -11.49 -5.07
C CYS A 89 -13.59 -12.36 -4.93
N LEU A 90 -13.46 -13.43 -5.71
CA LEU A 90 -12.26 -14.26 -5.70
C LEU A 90 -11.04 -13.55 -6.30
N LYS A 91 -11.24 -12.82 -7.41
CA LYS A 91 -10.16 -12.21 -8.20
C LYS A 91 -9.54 -11.05 -7.44
N ARG A 92 -8.23 -11.07 -7.23
CA ARG A 92 -7.47 -9.93 -6.69
C ARG A 92 -7.27 -8.88 -7.79
N THR A 93 -7.53 -7.62 -7.49
CA THR A 93 -7.16 -6.49 -8.37
C THR A 93 -5.77 -5.98 -7.98
N CYS A 94 -5.13 -5.28 -8.91
CA CYS A 94 -3.90 -4.56 -8.63
C CYS A 94 -4.18 -3.05 -8.52
N PRO A 95 -3.36 -2.31 -7.77
CA PRO A 95 -3.43 -0.85 -7.73
C PRO A 95 -3.37 -0.27 -9.14
N ASP A 96 -4.33 0.60 -9.48
CA ASP A 96 -4.45 1.30 -10.78
C ASP A 96 -4.22 0.43 -12.02
N ASN A 97 -4.57 -0.86 -11.94
CA ASN A 97 -4.30 -1.86 -12.98
C ASN A 97 -2.84 -1.88 -13.46
N CYS A 98 -1.91 -1.61 -12.54
CA CYS A 98 -0.48 -1.48 -12.84
C CYS A 98 -0.17 -0.41 -13.89
N ASN A 99 -1.02 0.63 -14.00
CA ASN A 99 -0.95 1.72 -14.98
C ASN A 99 -0.74 1.24 -16.43
N ASP A 100 -1.21 0.03 -16.77
CA ASP A 100 -0.96 -0.65 -18.04
C ASP A 100 0.55 -0.82 -18.38
N ARG A 101 1.42 -0.68 -17.38
CA ARG A 101 2.89 -0.73 -17.45
C ARG A 101 3.48 -1.91 -16.67
N GLY A 102 2.66 -2.92 -16.39
CA GLY A 102 3.08 -4.13 -15.70
C GLY A 102 2.03 -5.23 -15.77
N ARG A 103 2.38 -6.39 -15.25
CA ARG A 103 1.47 -7.52 -15.08
C ARG A 103 0.98 -7.60 -13.65
N CYS A 104 -0.33 -7.74 -13.48
CA CYS A 104 -0.91 -8.02 -12.17
C CYS A 104 -0.72 -9.50 -11.81
N VAL A 105 -0.03 -9.78 -10.69
CA VAL A 105 0.23 -11.13 -10.17
C VAL A 105 -0.19 -11.18 -8.71
N ASN A 106 -1.24 -11.94 -8.41
CA ASN A 106 -1.76 -12.11 -7.06
C ASN A 106 -2.04 -10.77 -6.32
N GLY A 107 -2.49 -9.75 -7.05
CA GLY A 107 -2.78 -8.42 -6.49
C GLY A 107 -1.56 -7.52 -6.29
N LYS A 108 -0.38 -7.93 -6.77
CA LYS A 108 0.83 -7.10 -6.82
C LYS A 108 1.23 -6.86 -8.28
N CYS A 109 1.70 -5.66 -8.58
CA CYS A 109 2.24 -5.36 -9.90
C CYS A 109 3.67 -5.88 -10.05
N VAL A 110 3.91 -6.55 -11.18
CA VAL A 110 5.25 -6.84 -11.70
C VAL A 110 5.46 -5.90 -12.87
N CYS A 111 6.26 -4.85 -12.67
CA CYS A 111 6.43 -3.79 -13.65
C CYS A 111 7.24 -4.24 -14.87
N ASN A 112 6.89 -3.66 -16.02
CA ASN A 112 7.68 -3.80 -17.23
C ASN A 112 9.02 -3.07 -17.06
N SER A 113 10.01 -3.42 -17.89
CA SER A 113 11.31 -2.75 -17.89
C SER A 113 11.14 -1.23 -18.04
N GLY A 114 11.85 -0.45 -17.22
CA GLY A 114 11.74 1.01 -17.21
C GLY A 114 10.64 1.56 -16.29
N PHE A 115 9.93 0.73 -15.53
CA PHE A 115 8.91 1.17 -14.56
C PHE A 115 9.08 0.49 -13.20
N THR A 116 8.67 1.18 -12.13
CA THR A 116 8.76 0.78 -10.73
C THR A 116 7.58 1.36 -9.94
N GLY A 117 7.57 1.15 -8.62
CA GLY A 117 6.47 1.54 -7.74
C GLY A 117 5.43 0.45 -7.56
N ALA A 118 4.47 0.68 -6.65
CA ALA A 118 3.45 -0.31 -6.28
C ALA A 118 2.45 -0.60 -7.42
N ASP A 119 2.28 0.36 -8.33
CA ASP A 119 1.33 0.39 -9.44
C ASP A 119 2.02 0.61 -10.80
N CYS A 120 3.36 0.59 -10.87
CA CYS A 120 4.14 0.85 -12.09
C CYS A 120 3.95 2.23 -12.73
N SER A 121 3.47 3.23 -11.98
CA SER A 121 3.36 4.61 -12.45
C SER A 121 4.72 5.29 -12.57
N GLU A 122 5.67 4.92 -11.72
CA GLU A 122 6.99 5.52 -11.65
C GLU A 122 7.89 4.98 -12.75
N ALA A 123 8.49 5.84 -13.56
CA ALA A 123 9.55 5.41 -14.48
C ALA A 123 10.81 5.10 -13.67
N VAL A 124 11.41 3.92 -13.89
CA VAL A 124 12.83 3.73 -13.57
C VAL A 124 13.57 4.66 -14.49
N CYS A 125 14.34 5.58 -13.92
CA CYS A 125 15.16 6.52 -14.67
C CYS A 125 16.59 5.96 -14.79
N PRO A 126 16.93 5.19 -15.85
CA PRO A 126 18.32 5.04 -16.24
C PRO A 126 18.75 6.39 -16.81
N GLU A 127 19.72 7.04 -16.18
CA GLU A 127 20.43 8.21 -16.72
C GLU A 127 19.49 9.32 -17.28
N ASN A 128 19.08 10.27 -16.44
CA ASN A 128 18.56 11.61 -16.81
C ASN A 128 17.10 11.75 -17.17
N CYS A 129 16.27 11.66 -16.15
CA CYS A 129 14.97 12.31 -16.14
C CYS A 129 15.12 13.79 -15.78
N ASN A 130 15.23 14.71 -16.74
CA ASN A 130 15.18 16.17 -16.49
C ASN A 130 16.13 16.67 -15.37
N ASN A 131 17.43 16.34 -15.43
CA ASN A 131 18.43 16.58 -14.36
C ASN A 131 18.20 15.83 -13.03
N ARG A 132 17.46 14.71 -13.03
CA ARG A 132 17.30 13.80 -11.87
C ARG A 132 18.00 12.45 -12.03
N GLY A 133 18.99 12.34 -12.93
CA GLY A 133 19.88 11.17 -12.91
C GLY A 133 20.66 11.18 -11.59
N THR A 134 20.86 10.02 -10.96
CA THR A 134 21.76 9.93 -9.81
C THR A 134 23.19 9.98 -10.32
N CYS A 135 23.87 11.11 -10.12
CA CYS A 135 25.30 11.19 -10.38
C CYS A 135 26.10 10.42 -9.31
N PRO A 136 27.29 9.91 -9.66
CA PRO A 136 28.20 9.29 -8.69
C PRO A 136 28.42 10.23 -7.50
N ASN A 137 28.14 9.74 -6.28
CA ASN A 137 28.26 10.48 -5.01
C ASN A 137 27.65 11.89 -5.03
N ASP A 138 26.59 12.11 -5.82
CA ASP A 138 25.98 13.44 -6.03
C ASP A 138 26.99 14.54 -6.38
N CYS A 139 28.02 14.19 -7.16
CA CYS A 139 29.13 15.08 -7.52
C CYS A 139 29.86 15.69 -6.31
N ASN A 140 29.83 15.02 -5.14
CA ASN A 140 30.41 15.47 -3.86
C ASN A 140 30.03 16.91 -3.49
N ASP A 141 28.85 17.39 -3.91
CA ASP A 141 28.41 18.78 -3.77
C ASP A 141 29.38 19.83 -4.39
N ARG A 142 30.19 19.41 -5.36
CA ARG A 142 31.27 20.18 -6.02
C ARG A 142 31.12 20.22 -7.55
N GLY A 143 29.89 20.10 -8.02
CA GLY A 143 29.59 20.15 -9.43
C GLY A 143 28.09 20.04 -9.71
N ARG A 144 27.74 20.15 -10.99
CA ARG A 144 26.37 19.97 -11.46
C ARG A 144 26.22 18.62 -12.13
N CYS A 145 25.22 17.86 -11.70
CA CYS A 145 24.81 16.64 -12.40
C CYS A 145 24.12 17.00 -13.73
N VAL A 146 24.72 16.62 -14.84
CA VAL A 146 24.16 16.83 -16.19
C VAL A 146 24.32 15.55 -16.97
N ASN A 147 23.23 15.01 -17.45
CA ASN A 147 23.29 13.79 -18.24
C ASN A 147 24.01 12.63 -17.50
N GLY A 148 23.79 12.49 -16.19
CA GLY A 148 24.29 11.41 -15.32
C GLY A 148 25.79 11.48 -15.05
N LYS A 149 26.41 12.54 -15.58
CA LYS A 149 27.82 12.85 -15.43
C LYS A 149 27.97 14.12 -14.60
N CYS A 150 28.99 14.15 -13.76
CA CYS A 150 29.35 15.34 -13.02
C CYS A 150 30.10 16.33 -13.91
N ILE A 151 29.59 17.56 -13.95
CA ILE A 151 30.31 18.72 -14.47
C ILE A 151 30.87 19.47 -13.26
N CYS A 152 32.15 19.28 -12.99
CA CYS A 152 32.79 19.79 -11.77
C CYS A 152 32.93 21.31 -11.76
N ASP A 153 32.77 21.87 -10.56
CA ASP A 153 33.06 23.26 -10.30
C ASP A 153 34.57 23.52 -10.41
N SER A 154 34.92 24.78 -10.64
CA SER A 154 36.32 25.22 -10.77
C SER A 154 37.17 24.74 -9.59
N GLY A 155 38.26 24.04 -9.89
CA GLY A 155 39.17 23.49 -8.89
C GLY A 155 38.91 22.02 -8.54
N PHE A 156 37.89 21.39 -9.10
CA PHE A 156 37.59 19.97 -8.91
C PHE A 156 37.61 19.18 -10.21
N THR A 157 37.88 17.87 -10.12
CA THR A 157 37.93 16.94 -11.26
C THR A 157 37.57 15.51 -10.80
N GLY A 158 37.61 14.56 -11.73
CA GLY A 158 37.18 13.17 -11.50
C GLY A 158 35.71 12.92 -11.84
N ASP A 159 35.29 11.66 -11.81
CA ASP A 159 33.93 11.23 -12.22
C ASP A 159 32.83 11.73 -11.29
N ASP A 160 33.18 12.04 -10.03
CA ASP A 160 32.29 12.53 -8.98
C ASP A 160 32.75 13.86 -8.36
N CYS A 161 33.73 14.55 -8.96
CA CYS A 161 34.30 15.82 -8.45
C CYS A 161 34.97 15.75 -7.07
N SER A 162 35.38 14.56 -6.62
CA SER A 162 36.11 14.39 -5.36
C SER A 162 37.57 14.87 -5.44
N GLU A 163 38.17 14.92 -6.63
CA GLU A 163 39.58 15.24 -6.82
C GLU A 163 39.80 16.76 -6.98
N ASN A 164 40.92 17.28 -6.47
CA ASN A 164 41.28 18.69 -6.66
C ASN A 164 42.12 18.86 -7.94
N THR A 165 41.86 19.91 -8.71
CA THR A 165 42.71 20.34 -9.82
C THR A 165 43.89 21.15 -9.28
N CYS A 166 45.11 20.84 -9.72
CA CYS A 166 46.30 21.64 -9.43
C CYS A 166 46.87 22.33 -10.68
N PRO A 167 47.54 23.50 -10.52
CA PRO A 167 48.18 24.21 -11.63
C PRO A 167 49.12 23.29 -12.40
N ASN A 168 48.90 23.16 -13.72
CA ASN A 168 49.69 22.32 -14.63
C ASN A 168 49.95 20.88 -14.12
N SER A 169 49.04 20.32 -13.31
CA SER A 169 49.25 19.03 -12.63
C SER A 169 50.58 18.95 -11.87
N CYS A 170 50.99 20.08 -11.27
CA CYS A 170 52.29 20.26 -10.63
C CYS A 170 53.49 19.89 -11.52
N ASN A 171 53.34 20.02 -12.85
CA ASN A 171 54.29 19.59 -13.87
C ASN A 171 54.79 18.14 -13.70
N ASN A 172 54.03 17.29 -13.00
CA ASN A 172 54.44 15.95 -12.56
C ASN A 172 55.74 15.95 -11.71
N ARG A 173 55.98 17.03 -10.96
CA ARG A 173 57.17 17.27 -10.10
C ARG A 173 56.77 17.71 -8.69
N GLY A 174 55.67 17.16 -8.22
CA GLY A 174 55.09 17.46 -6.93
C GLY A 174 53.76 16.78 -6.74
N ARG A 175 53.25 16.83 -5.51
CA ARG A 175 51.94 16.29 -5.14
C ARG A 175 50.90 17.39 -5.09
N CYS A 176 49.75 17.16 -5.70
CA CYS A 176 48.58 18.01 -5.51
C CYS A 176 47.96 17.77 -4.13
N VAL A 177 47.91 18.80 -3.29
CA VAL A 177 47.30 18.77 -1.95
C VAL A 177 46.37 19.97 -1.83
N ASN A 178 45.07 19.72 -1.72
CA ASN A 178 44.04 20.77 -1.59
C ASN A 178 44.15 21.88 -2.67
N GLY A 179 44.43 21.50 -3.92
CA GLY A 179 44.57 22.45 -5.04
C GLY A 179 45.90 23.21 -5.08
N GLN A 180 46.84 22.93 -4.18
CA GLN A 180 48.18 23.49 -4.16
C GLN A 180 49.23 22.42 -4.43
N CYS A 181 50.27 22.79 -5.18
CA CYS A 181 51.39 21.91 -5.45
C CYS A 181 52.40 21.93 -4.31
N VAL A 182 52.65 20.74 -3.74
CA VAL A 182 53.79 20.49 -2.86
C VAL A 182 54.90 19.93 -3.74
N CYS A 183 55.91 20.74 -4.03
CA CYS A 183 56.96 20.37 -4.98
C CYS A 183 57.94 19.35 -4.42
N ASP A 184 58.41 18.49 -5.32
CA ASP A 184 59.50 17.56 -5.03
C ASP A 184 60.82 18.32 -4.85
N ASP A 185 61.78 17.69 -4.18
CA ASP A 185 63.09 18.29 -3.93
C ASP A 185 63.77 18.77 -5.21
N GLY A 186 64.26 20.01 -5.20
CA GLY A 186 64.87 20.65 -6.36
C GLY A 186 63.88 21.35 -7.29
N PHE A 187 62.59 21.38 -6.96
CA PHE A 187 61.58 22.16 -7.67
C PHE A 187 60.86 23.15 -6.76
N THR A 188 60.37 24.24 -7.34
CA THR A 188 59.65 25.31 -6.64
C THR A 188 58.67 26.00 -7.58
N GLY A 189 57.89 26.95 -7.03
CA GLY A 189 56.85 27.67 -7.74
C GLY A 189 55.45 27.04 -7.55
N ALA A 190 54.42 27.77 -7.97
CA ALA A 190 53.02 27.39 -7.76
C ALA A 190 52.61 26.08 -8.44
N ASP A 191 53.37 25.66 -9.45
CA ASP A 191 53.15 24.46 -10.25
C ASP A 191 54.40 23.55 -10.36
N CYS A 192 55.46 23.81 -9.58
CA CYS A 192 56.71 23.06 -9.60
C CYS A 192 57.48 23.08 -10.95
N SER A 193 57.24 24.08 -11.80
CA SER A 193 57.98 24.25 -13.05
C SER A 193 59.42 24.75 -12.85
N ALA A 194 59.67 25.55 -11.81
CA ALA A 194 60.97 26.18 -11.58
C ALA A 194 61.92 25.23 -10.82
N LYS A 195 63.19 25.20 -11.21
CA LYS A 195 64.23 24.51 -10.43
C LYS A 195 64.59 25.34 -9.20
N SER A 196 64.64 24.70 -8.05
CA SER A 196 65.17 25.27 -6.82
C SER A 196 66.69 25.21 -6.88
N PHE A 197 67.34 26.37 -7.05
CA PHE A 197 68.80 26.49 -6.92
C PHE A 197 69.13 26.53 -5.43
N THR A 198 69.21 25.36 -4.79
CA THR A 198 69.83 25.30 -3.47
C THR A 198 71.31 25.58 -3.63
N ALA A 199 71.83 26.50 -2.82
CA ALA A 199 73.26 26.75 -2.68
C ALA A 199 73.93 25.48 -2.12
N SER A 200 74.30 24.55 -2.99
CA SER A 200 75.10 23.36 -2.65
C SER A 200 76.22 23.11 -3.66
N SER A 201 76.58 24.16 -4.41
CA SER A 201 77.80 24.22 -5.20
C SER A 201 78.43 25.60 -4.97
N CYS A 202 79.04 25.76 -3.80
CA CYS A 202 80.14 26.70 -3.58
C CYS A 202 81.43 25.88 -3.49
#